data_AF-A0A2D0KIS4-F1
#
_entry.id   AF-A0A2D0KIS4-F1
#
_cell.length_a   1.000
_cell.length_b   1.000
_cell.length_c   1.000
_cell.angle_alpha   90.00
_cell.angle_beta   90.00
_cell.angle_gamma   90.00
#
_symmetry.space_group_name_H-M   'P 1'
#
loop_
_entity.id
_entity.type
_entity.pdbx_description
1 polymer ?
#
loop_
_entity_poly.entity_id
_entity_poly.type
_entity_poly.pdbx_seq_one_letter_code
_entity_poly.pdbx_strand_id
1 'polypeptide(L)'
;MVELGSSSDMVEFFNLLNQSVDDMGEQKLLSQFYLRYLPFEDLDNMLSLIKNQDNFSGNLLKNFQNYFEGLEDCITSAQGFYEHFGVYRPVKIIVTDIPYCMTEIHRPLEEYDSLNSDDSPFWLRYEEKSAI
;
A
#
# COMPACT_ATOMS: atom_id res chain seq x y z
N MET A 1 7.83 0.08 -9.55
CA MET A 1 8.11 0.23 -8.12
C MET A 1 8.42 1.68 -7.88
N VAL A 2 7.77 2.30 -6.91
CA VAL A 2 8.01 3.68 -6.51
C VAL A 2 8.61 3.64 -5.11
N GLU A 3 9.76 4.28 -4.92
CA GLU A 3 10.38 4.41 -3.61
C GLU A 3 9.81 5.64 -2.92
N LEU A 4 9.37 5.46 -1.67
CA LEU A 4 8.76 6.49 -0.84
C LEU A 4 9.64 6.68 0.42
N GLY A 5 9.07 7.15 1.53
CA GLY A 5 9.82 7.35 2.77
C GLY A 5 9.91 6.09 3.63
N SER A 6 10.10 6.31 4.93
CA SER A 6 10.28 5.24 5.91
C SER A 6 8.99 4.45 6.16
N SER A 7 9.13 3.30 6.80
CA SER A 7 8.02 2.54 7.38
C SER A 7 7.12 3.41 8.28
N SER A 8 7.70 4.28 9.12
CA SER A 8 7.00 5.17 10.03
C SER A 8 6.17 6.18 9.26
N ASP A 9 6.73 6.75 8.19
CA ASP A 9 6.00 7.65 7.31
C ASP A 9 4.84 6.91 6.61
N MET A 10 5.05 5.67 6.18
CA MET A 10 4.00 4.84 5.59
C MET A 10 2.89 4.52 6.61
N VAL A 11 3.23 4.25 7.87
CA VAL A 11 2.24 4.07 8.94
C VAL A 11 1.44 5.36 9.16
N GLU A 12 2.09 6.51 9.20
CA GLU A 12 1.41 7.80 9.35
C GLU A 12 0.50 8.12 8.15
N PHE A 13 0.94 7.78 6.93
CA PHE A 13 0.13 7.88 5.72
C PHE A 13 -1.16 7.05 5.83
N PHE A 14 -1.07 5.80 6.31
CA PHE A 14 -2.27 4.98 6.51
C PHE A 14 -3.16 5.47 7.65
N ASN A 15 -2.59 6.05 8.71
CA ASN A 15 -3.37 6.69 9.75
C ASN A 15 -4.17 7.89 9.20
N LEU A 16 -3.57 8.67 8.30
CA LEU A 16 -4.24 9.75 7.60
C LEU A 16 -5.40 9.22 6.75
N LEU A 17 -5.18 8.17 5.94
CA LEU A 17 -6.22 7.55 5.12
C LEU A 17 -7.38 7.01 5.97
N ASN A 18 -7.09 6.35 7.09
CA ASN A 18 -8.14 5.81 7.95
C ASN A 18 -8.96 6.90 8.67
N GLN A 19 -8.40 8.09 8.88
CA GLN A 19 -9.13 9.22 9.48
C GLN A 19 -10.10 9.89 8.50
N SER A 20 -9.92 9.71 7.20
CA SER A 20 -10.74 10.35 6.16
C SER A 20 -11.92 9.49 5.70
N VAL A 21 -12.02 8.25 6.19
CA VAL A 21 -13.03 7.28 5.77
C VAL A 21 -13.95 6.87 6.92
N ASP A 22 -15.25 7.04 6.69
CA ASP A 22 -16.30 6.58 7.61
C ASP A 22 -17.00 5.30 7.11
N ASP A 23 -16.76 4.92 5.84
CA ASP A 23 -17.36 3.74 5.23
C ASP A 23 -16.63 2.44 5.64
N MET A 24 -17.40 1.43 6.00
CA MET A 24 -16.87 0.13 6.42
C MET A 24 -16.14 -0.59 5.28
N GLY A 25 -16.56 -0.38 4.03
CA GLY A 25 -15.91 -0.92 2.84
C GLY A 25 -14.54 -0.28 2.61
N GLU A 26 -14.46 1.04 2.69
CA GLU A 26 -13.20 1.79 2.59
C GLU A 26 -12.22 1.43 3.72
N GLN A 27 -12.70 1.31 4.95
CA GLN A 27 -11.87 0.87 6.09
C GLN A 27 -11.32 -0.55 5.88
N LYS A 28 -12.14 -1.46 5.35
CA LYS A 28 -11.72 -2.83 5.02
C LYS A 28 -10.68 -2.82 3.88
N LEU A 29 -10.90 -2.01 2.85
CA LEU A 29 -9.98 -1.83 1.73
C LEU A 29 -8.60 -1.35 2.21
N LEU A 30 -8.57 -0.31 3.05
CA LEU A 30 -7.32 0.22 3.62
C LEU A 30 -6.62 -0.81 4.51
N SER A 31 -7.37 -1.50 5.37
CA SER A 31 -6.83 -2.54 6.26
C SER A 31 -6.22 -3.69 5.46
N GLN A 32 -6.89 -4.11 4.39
CA GLN A 32 -6.40 -5.16 3.51
C GLN A 32 -5.13 -4.72 2.77
N PHE A 33 -5.10 -3.51 2.22
CA PHE A 33 -3.92 -3.01 1.52
C PHE A 33 -2.71 -2.82 2.46
N TYR A 34 -2.97 -2.30 3.67
CA TYR A 34 -1.95 -2.16 4.71
C TYR A 34 -1.30 -3.51 5.06
N LEU A 35 -2.12 -4.55 5.24
CA LEU A 35 -1.68 -5.86 5.68
C LEU A 35 -1.09 -6.71 4.54
N ARG A 36 -1.68 -6.60 3.34
CA ARG A 36 -1.46 -7.53 2.22
C ARG A 36 -1.09 -6.80 0.94
N TYR A 37 -2.04 -6.73 0.01
CA TYR A 37 -1.93 -6.20 -1.33
C TYR A 37 -3.33 -5.77 -1.80
N LEU A 38 -3.39 -4.92 -2.83
CA LEU A 38 -4.65 -4.60 -3.51
C LEU A 38 -4.96 -5.69 -4.54
N PRO A 39 -6.14 -6.34 -4.48
CA PRO A 39 -6.61 -7.19 -5.54
C PRO A 39 -7.12 -6.35 -6.72
N PHE A 40 -7.33 -6.98 -7.88
CA PHE A 40 -7.66 -6.27 -9.11
C PHE A 40 -8.99 -5.52 -9.01
N GLU A 41 -10.00 -6.16 -8.43
CA GLU A 41 -11.34 -5.63 -8.23
C GLU A 41 -11.39 -4.38 -7.34
N ASP A 42 -10.36 -4.14 -6.53
CA ASP A 42 -10.30 -3.03 -5.57
C ASP A 42 -9.47 -1.84 -6.07
N LEU A 43 -8.84 -1.94 -7.25
CA LEU A 43 -8.00 -0.87 -7.79
C LEU A 43 -8.76 0.44 -8.00
N ASP A 44 -9.96 0.38 -8.59
CA ASP A 44 -10.77 1.57 -8.86
C ASP A 44 -11.34 2.18 -7.57
N ASN A 45 -11.67 1.34 -6.59
CA ASN A 45 -12.11 1.78 -5.27
C ASN A 45 -10.99 2.54 -4.56
N MET A 46 -9.77 1.98 -4.57
CA MET A 46 -8.61 2.63 -3.96
C MET A 46 -8.27 3.94 -4.69
N LEU A 47 -8.31 3.95 -6.03
CA LEU A 47 -8.04 5.15 -6.82
C LEU A 47 -9.05 6.27 -6.51
N SER A 48 -10.32 5.92 -6.36
CA SER A 48 -11.38 6.87 -6.01
C SER A 48 -11.18 7.45 -4.61
N LEU A 49 -10.80 6.62 -3.63
CA LEU A 49 -10.49 7.03 -2.27
C LEU A 49 -9.34 8.04 -2.23
N ILE A 50 -8.23 7.74 -2.90
CA ILE A 50 -7.02 8.59 -2.85
C ILE A 50 -7.15 9.89 -3.65
N LYS A 51 -8.09 9.94 -4.61
CA LYS A 51 -8.40 11.15 -5.38
C LYS A 51 -9.33 12.11 -4.64
N ASN A 52 -10.07 11.63 -3.64
CA ASN A 52 -10.93 12.47 -2.83
C ASN A 52 -10.12 13.24 -1.75
N GLN A 53 -9.22 14.10 -2.22
CA GLN A 53 -8.24 14.78 -1.37
C GLN A 53 -8.86 15.84 -0.43
N ASP A 54 -10.09 16.27 -0.72
CA ASP A 54 -10.83 17.25 0.09
C ASP A 54 -11.12 16.75 1.52
N ASN A 55 -11.03 15.44 1.75
CA ASN A 55 -11.22 14.83 3.07
C ASN A 55 -9.98 14.94 3.98
N PHE A 56 -8.85 15.46 3.50
CA PHE A 56 -7.60 15.53 4.27
C PHE A 56 -7.24 16.95 4.73
N SER A 57 -6.62 17.08 5.90
CA SER A 57 -6.13 18.39 6.37
C SER A 57 -4.95 18.88 5.53
N GLY A 58 -4.94 20.17 5.15
CA GLY A 58 -4.03 20.71 4.12
C GLY A 58 -2.53 20.58 4.42
N ASN A 59 -2.08 20.60 5.68
CA ASN A 59 -0.66 20.41 6.01
C ASN A 59 -0.23 18.94 5.91
N LEU A 60 -1.08 18.00 6.34
CA LEU A 60 -0.78 16.58 6.25
C LEU A 60 -0.86 16.09 4.80
N LEU A 61 -1.87 16.56 4.05
CA LEU A 61 -1.99 16.27 2.61
C LEU A 61 -0.72 16.67 1.85
N LYS A 62 -0.16 17.84 2.17
CA LYS A 62 1.08 18.32 1.55
C LYS A 62 2.30 17.44 1.86
N ASN A 63 2.39 16.91 3.08
CA ASN A 63 3.52 16.05 3.48
C ASN A 63 3.49 14.69 2.77
N PHE A 64 2.32 14.21 2.41
CA PHE A 64 2.12 12.88 1.80
C PHE A 64 1.77 12.94 0.31
N GLN A 65 1.89 14.09 -0.34
CA GLN A 65 1.52 14.26 -1.76
C GLN A 65 2.21 13.23 -2.67
N ASN A 66 3.51 12.98 -2.46
CA ASN A 66 4.27 11.97 -3.18
C ASN A 66 3.80 10.53 -2.92
N TYR A 67 3.17 10.25 -1.78
CA TYR A 67 2.59 8.93 -1.48
C TYR A 67 1.28 8.73 -2.26
N PHE A 68 0.43 9.76 -2.33
CA PHE A 68 -0.77 9.75 -3.15
C PHE A 68 -0.41 9.52 -4.64
N GLU A 69 0.54 10.30 -5.16
CA GLU A 69 1.03 10.18 -6.53
C GLU A 69 1.67 8.80 -6.79
N GLY A 70 2.54 8.33 -5.90
CA GLY A 70 3.20 7.03 -6.04
C GLY A 70 2.24 5.84 -6.01
N LEU A 71 1.17 5.93 -5.21
CA LEU A 71 0.12 4.92 -5.17
C LEU A 71 -0.75 4.96 -6.44
N GLU A 72 -1.14 6.16 -6.90
CA GLU A 72 -1.85 6.33 -8.18
C GLU A 72 -1.05 5.77 -9.36
N ASP A 73 0.26 6.05 -9.41
CA ASP A 73 1.17 5.52 -10.44
C ASP A 73 1.21 3.99 -10.41
N CYS A 74 1.29 3.39 -9.22
CA CYS A 74 1.31 1.94 -9.06
C CYS A 74 -0.01 1.29 -9.49
N ILE A 75 -1.15 1.87 -9.12
CA ILE A 75 -2.48 1.39 -9.51
C ILE A 75 -2.65 1.49 -11.04
N THR A 76 -2.37 2.66 -11.62
CA THR A 76 -2.49 2.90 -13.06
C THR A 76 -1.56 1.98 -13.85
N SER A 77 -0.34 1.76 -13.36
CA SER A 77 0.60 0.82 -13.96
C SER A 77 0.09 -0.62 -13.90
N ALA A 78 -0.52 -1.05 -12.79
CA ALA A 78 -1.08 -2.39 -12.65
C ALA A 78 -2.28 -2.61 -13.59
N GLN A 79 -3.16 -1.62 -13.70
CA GLN A 79 -4.28 -1.63 -14.65
C GLN A 79 -3.79 -1.73 -16.09
N GLY A 80 -2.87 -0.85 -16.49
CA GLY A 80 -2.28 -0.86 -17.84
C GLY A 80 -1.55 -2.18 -18.14
N PHE A 81 -0.81 -2.73 -17.18
CA PHE A 81 -0.15 -4.02 -17.36
C PHE A 81 -1.15 -5.16 -17.58
N TYR A 82 -2.26 -5.18 -16.82
CA TYR A 82 -3.33 -6.15 -17.05
C TYR A 82 -3.99 -5.97 -18.41
N GLU A 83 -4.32 -4.73 -18.82
CA GLU A 83 -4.93 -4.43 -20.11
C GLU A 83 -4.07 -4.91 -21.30
N HIS A 84 -2.75 -4.68 -21.22
CA HIS A 84 -1.84 -4.97 -22.33
C HIS A 84 -1.35 -6.43 -22.37
N PHE A 85 -1.26 -7.09 -21.21
CA PHE A 85 -0.66 -8.43 -21.10
C PHE A 85 -1.61 -9.52 -20.59
N GLY A 86 -2.80 -9.16 -20.09
CA GLY A 86 -3.77 -10.10 -19.51
C GLY A 86 -3.29 -10.75 -18.20
N VAL A 87 -2.22 -10.24 -17.59
CA VAL A 87 -1.63 -10.78 -16.37
C VAL A 87 -1.69 -9.71 -15.30
N TYR A 88 -2.39 -9.99 -14.20
CA TYR A 88 -2.45 -9.05 -13.10
C TYR A 88 -1.23 -9.19 -12.18
N ARG A 89 -0.65 -8.05 -11.79
CA ARG A 89 0.41 -7.97 -10.77
C ARG A 89 -0.11 -7.11 -9.61
N PRO A 90 -0.30 -7.70 -8.42
CA PRO A 90 -0.84 -6.97 -7.28
C PRO A 90 0.04 -5.81 -6.85
N VAL A 91 -0.61 -4.71 -6.45
CA VAL A 91 0.06 -3.58 -5.80
C VAL A 91 0.23 -3.92 -4.33
N LYS A 92 1.46 -3.86 -3.83
CA LYS A 92 1.82 -4.19 -2.44
C LYS A 92 2.90 -3.23 -1.93
N ILE A 93 2.93 -3.07 -0.61
CA ILE A 93 3.95 -2.29 0.08
C ILE A 93 5.09 -3.22 0.45
N ILE A 94 6.33 -2.82 0.14
CA ILE A 94 7.54 -3.60 0.40
C ILE A 94 8.64 -2.70 0.95
N VAL A 95 9.60 -3.30 1.64
CA VAL A 95 10.88 -2.66 1.98
C VAL A 95 11.80 -2.69 0.76
N THR A 96 12.46 -1.59 0.46
CA THR A 96 13.38 -1.45 -0.69
C THR A 96 14.84 -1.79 -0.35
N ASP A 97 15.18 -1.93 0.92
CA ASP A 97 16.51 -2.33 1.38
C ASP A 97 16.87 -3.76 0.94
N ILE A 98 18.08 -3.93 0.40
CA ILE A 98 18.63 -5.24 0.02
C ILE A 98 19.27 -5.87 1.27
N PRO A 99 19.05 -7.19 1.54
CA PRO A 99 18.45 -8.20 0.65
C PRO A 99 16.93 -8.36 0.77
N TYR A 100 16.27 -7.65 1.67
CA TYR A 100 14.86 -7.83 2.00
C TYR A 100 13.93 -7.56 0.80
N CYS A 101 14.24 -6.55 0.00
CA CYS A 101 13.51 -6.20 -1.23
C CYS A 101 13.35 -7.39 -2.19
N MET A 102 14.42 -8.16 -2.42
CA MET A 102 14.37 -9.32 -3.32
C MET A 102 13.45 -10.41 -2.76
N THR A 103 13.44 -10.59 -1.44
CA THR A 103 12.55 -11.54 -0.78
C THR A 103 11.09 -11.10 -0.94
N GLU A 104 10.80 -9.83 -0.72
CA GLU A 104 9.44 -9.29 -0.82
C GLU A 104 8.90 -9.29 -2.26
N ILE A 105 9.73 -8.97 -3.26
CA ILE A 105 9.34 -9.03 -4.68
C ILE A 105 8.87 -10.44 -5.05
N HIS A 106 9.58 -11.47 -4.59
CA HIS A 106 9.31 -12.87 -4.91
C HIS A 106 8.37 -13.58 -3.94
N ARG A 107 7.92 -12.90 -2.88
CA ARG A 107 7.01 -13.49 -1.88
C ARG A 107 5.69 -13.91 -2.55
N PRO A 108 5.28 -15.19 -2.41
CA PRO A 108 4.03 -15.69 -2.97
C PRO A 108 2.80 -15.04 -2.31
N LEU A 109 1.70 -14.91 -3.05
CA LEU A 109 0.49 -14.25 -2.55
C LEU A 109 -0.18 -15.06 -1.43
N GLU A 110 -0.03 -16.38 -1.47
CA GLU A 110 -0.55 -17.31 -0.47
C GLU A 110 0.00 -17.00 0.94
N GLU A 111 1.23 -16.48 1.03
CA GLU A 111 1.78 -16.02 2.31
C GLU A 111 1.07 -14.77 2.82
N TYR A 112 0.72 -13.82 1.94
CA TYR A 112 -0.09 -12.65 2.32
C TYR A 112 -1.51 -13.07 2.69
N ASP A 113 -2.10 -14.02 1.95
CA ASP A 113 -3.46 -14.53 2.21
C ASP A 113 -3.59 -15.23 3.56
N SER A 114 -2.49 -15.80 4.04
CA SER A 114 -2.41 -16.45 5.35
C SER A 114 -2.32 -15.48 6.54
N LEU A 115 -2.11 -14.17 6.31
CA LEU A 115 -2.03 -13.17 7.38
C LEU A 115 -3.39 -12.92 8.03
N ASN A 116 -3.45 -12.97 9.35
CA ASN A 116 -4.60 -12.59 10.16
C ASN A 116 -4.55 -11.10 10.50
N SER A 117 -5.67 -10.55 10.99
CA SER A 117 -5.75 -9.14 11.41
C SER A 117 -4.77 -8.75 12.52
N ASP A 118 -4.34 -9.73 13.33
CA ASP A 118 -3.43 -9.51 14.45
C ASP A 118 -1.95 -9.65 14.04
N ASP A 119 -1.68 -10.10 12.80
CA ASP A 119 -0.33 -10.25 12.28
C ASP A 119 0.24 -8.89 11.83
N SER A 120 1.55 -8.69 12.08
CA SER A 120 2.26 -7.52 11.52
C SER A 120 2.46 -7.68 10.01
N PRO A 121 2.26 -6.65 9.18
CA PRO A 121 2.50 -6.74 7.75
C PRO A 121 3.97 -7.01 7.45
N PHE A 122 4.27 -7.73 6.37
CA PHE A 122 5.66 -8.11 6.05
C PHE A 122 6.61 -6.91 5.95
N TRP A 123 6.16 -5.78 5.40
CA TRP A 123 6.97 -4.59 5.25
C TRP A 123 7.37 -3.91 6.58
N LEU A 124 6.73 -4.25 7.70
CA LEU A 124 7.13 -3.79 9.04
C LEU A 124 8.07 -4.76 9.78
N ARG A 125 8.30 -5.97 9.27
CA ARG A 125 9.04 -7.01 10.02
C ARG A 125 10.56 -6.90 9.96
N TYR A 126 11.07 -5.90 9.24
CA TYR A 126 12.52 -5.78 8.98
C TYR A 126 13.20 -4.68 9.80
N GLU A 127 12.43 -3.84 10.49
CA GLU A 127 12.97 -2.72 11.27
C GLU A 127 13.77 -3.15 12.51
N GLU A 128 13.42 -4.28 13.12
CA GLU A 128 14.08 -4.76 14.33
C GLU A 128 15.46 -5.41 14.07
N LYS A 129 15.81 -5.71 12.81
CA LYS A 129 17.01 -6.49 12.48
C LYS A 129 18.23 -5.67 12.09
N SER A 130 18.10 -4.35 11.96
CA SER A 130 19.20 -3.44 11.62
C SER A 130 19.94 -2.87 12.84
N ALA A 131 19.57 -3.29 14.06
CA ALA A 131 20.12 -2.78 15.32
C ALA A 131 21.10 -3.73 16.04
N ILE A 132 21.66 -4.73 15.34
CA ILE A 132 22.63 -5.71 15.91
C ILE A 132 23.95 -5.67 15.14
#